data_AF-A0AAW0JTQ9-F1
#
_entry.id   AF-A0AAW0JTQ9-F1
#
_cell.length_a   1.000
_cell.length_b   1.000
_cell.length_c   1.000
_cell.angle_alpha   90.00
_cell.angle_beta   90.00
_cell.angle_gamma   90.00
#
_symmetry.space_group_name_H-M   'P 1'
#
loop_
_entity.id
_entity.type
_entity.pdbx_description
1 polymer ?
#
loop_
_entity_poly.entity_id
_entity_poly.type
_entity_poly.pdbx_seq_one_letter_code
_entity_poly.pdbx_strand_id
1 'polypeptide(L)'
;MQQFSLCHFHSLLLQTALSANPKNPVGVNATLKLTLERGLVLQDTDGTIAWLTNISSKSVPSLNLTNMKNLMLLDENNATIWQSFDHPTTTLVVVQKLMAGQNLTSEEGLFLLSLTHEGLSAYINYNAPQCYFCYNTSYCKTGYVQFQNQSISFFEVDDDPSLGPKG
;
A
#
# COMPACT_ATOMS: atom_id res chain seq x y z
N MET A 1 -19.00 -9.93 12.54
CA MET A 1 -18.48 -8.55 12.49
C MET A 1 -17.15 -8.60 11.77
N GLN A 2 -17.07 -8.11 10.54
CA GLN A 2 -15.79 -7.97 9.85
C GLN A 2 -15.23 -6.58 10.20
N GLN A 3 -13.94 -6.55 10.57
CA GLN A 3 -13.26 -5.42 11.19
C GLN A 3 -12.11 -4.99 10.29
N PHE A 4 -11.93 -3.68 10.11
CA PHE A 4 -10.67 -3.15 9.60
C PHE A 4 -9.60 -3.36 10.66
N SER A 5 -8.57 -4.15 10.36
CA SER A 5 -7.55 -4.48 11.35
C SER A 5 -6.50 -3.38 11.40
N LEU A 6 -6.43 -2.68 12.53
CA LEU A 6 -5.35 -1.77 12.87
C LEU A 6 -4.26 -2.61 13.57
N CYS A 7 -3.21 -2.97 12.84
CA CYS A 7 -2.23 -3.94 13.34
C CYS A 7 -1.31 -3.32 14.40
N HIS A 8 -1.54 -3.67 15.67
CA HIS A 8 -0.57 -3.54 16.76
C HIS A 8 0.09 -4.91 16.99
N PHE A 9 1.43 -4.99 16.91
CA PHE A 9 2.14 -6.27 17.03
C PHE A 9 2.29 -6.70 18.50
N HIS A 10 1.54 -7.72 18.89
CA HIS A 10 2.01 -8.70 19.89
C HIS A 10 1.59 -10.12 19.48
N SER A 11 2.59 -10.86 18.98
CA SER A 11 2.72 -12.32 18.77
C SER A 11 1.52 -13.25 18.97
N LEU A 12 1.08 -13.92 17.89
CA LEU A 12 0.89 -15.39 17.73
C LEU A 12 0.00 -15.80 16.53
N LEU A 13 -0.60 -14.86 15.79
CA LEU A 13 -1.29 -15.14 14.52
C LEU A 13 -0.43 -14.66 13.34
N LEU A 14 -0.20 -15.50 12.33
CA LEU A 14 0.28 -15.03 11.03
C LEU A 14 -0.81 -14.15 10.40
N GLN A 15 -0.77 -12.84 10.65
CA GLN A 15 -1.55 -11.88 9.89
C GLN A 15 -0.71 -11.39 8.70
N THR A 16 -1.22 -11.68 7.51
CA THR A 16 -0.67 -11.19 6.24
C THR A 16 -1.02 -9.71 6.10
N ALA A 17 -0.04 -8.83 6.31
CA ALA A 17 -0.26 -7.38 6.21
C ALA A 17 -0.28 -6.87 4.75
N LEU A 18 0.28 -7.64 3.81
CA LEU A 18 0.40 -7.27 2.40
C LEU A 18 0.32 -8.53 1.53
N SER A 19 -0.43 -8.45 0.43
CA SER A 19 -0.43 -9.47 -0.63
C SER A 19 -0.26 -8.78 -1.98
N ALA A 20 0.72 -9.21 -2.77
CA ALA A 20 0.94 -8.69 -4.11
C ALA A 20 -0.16 -9.12 -5.09
N ASN A 21 -0.78 -10.27 -4.84
CA ASN A 21 -1.77 -10.86 -5.73
C ASN A 21 -2.92 -11.54 -4.95
N PRO A 22 -3.74 -10.75 -4.21
CA PRO A 22 -4.73 -11.29 -3.29
C PRO A 22 -5.93 -11.97 -3.97
N LYS A 23 -6.24 -11.59 -5.21
CA LYS A 23 -7.44 -12.07 -5.92
C LYS A 23 -7.17 -13.22 -6.88
N ASN A 24 -5.92 -13.49 -7.22
CA ASN A 24 -5.55 -14.49 -8.21
C ASN A 24 -4.41 -15.38 -7.70
N PRO A 25 -4.66 -16.27 -6.73
CA PRO A 25 -3.62 -17.12 -6.16
C PRO A 25 -2.94 -17.98 -7.23
N VAL A 26 -1.65 -18.21 -7.07
CA VAL A 26 -0.84 -19.03 -7.98
C VAL A 26 -0.77 -20.48 -7.52
N GLY A 27 -0.47 -21.39 -8.44
CA GLY A 27 -0.29 -22.81 -8.16
C GLY A 27 0.92 -23.14 -7.27
N VAL A 28 0.92 -24.35 -6.72
CA VAL A 28 2.09 -24.91 -6.02
C VAL A 28 3.25 -25.02 -7.00
N ASN A 29 4.45 -24.58 -6.60
CA ASN A 29 5.67 -24.44 -7.43
C ASN A 29 5.73 -23.19 -8.31
N ALA A 30 4.84 -22.22 -8.11
CA ALA A 30 5.05 -20.87 -8.65
C ALA A 30 6.38 -20.27 -8.15
N THR A 31 6.94 -19.36 -8.93
CA THR A 31 8.24 -18.74 -8.67
C THR A 31 8.12 -17.23 -8.56
N LEU A 32 8.82 -16.65 -7.59
CA LEU A 32 9.04 -15.21 -7.48
C LEU A 32 10.49 -14.92 -7.85
N LYS A 33 10.71 -14.12 -8.89
CA LYS A 33 12.05 -13.80 -9.41
C LYS A 33 12.25 -12.29 -9.42
N LEU A 34 13.45 -11.86 -9.01
CA LEU A 34 13.91 -10.51 -9.27
C LEU A 34 14.57 -10.48 -10.65
N THR A 35 14.15 -9.54 -11.49
CA THR A 35 14.64 -9.35 -12.85
C THR A 35 15.11 -7.90 -13.01
N LEU A 36 16.17 -7.69 -13.79
CA LEU A 36 16.76 -6.37 -13.97
C LEU A 36 15.78 -5.38 -14.64
N GLU A 37 14.96 -5.85 -15.57
CA GLU A 37 14.09 -4.99 -16.39
C GLU A 37 12.66 -4.84 -15.85
N ARG A 38 12.14 -5.84 -15.13
CA ARG A 38 10.72 -5.90 -14.72
C ARG A 38 10.54 -5.84 -13.20
N GLY A 39 11.64 -5.84 -12.46
CA GLY A 39 11.66 -5.90 -11.00
C GLY A 39 11.22 -7.28 -10.53
N LEU A 40 10.34 -7.34 -9.54
CA LEU A 40 9.79 -8.61 -9.06
C LEU A 40 8.71 -9.12 -10.01
N VAL A 41 8.83 -10.41 -10.36
CA VAL A 41 7.88 -11.11 -11.24
C VAL A 41 7.43 -12.38 -10.53
N LEU A 42 6.13 -12.48 -10.26
CA LEU A 42 5.47 -13.68 -9.80
C LEU A 42 4.95 -14.46 -11.01
N GLN A 43 5.47 -15.66 -11.21
CA GLN A 43 5.17 -16.51 -12.34
C GLN A 43 4.61 -17.85 -11.85
N ASP A 44 3.46 -18.26 -12.37
CA ASP A 44 2.85 -19.56 -12.09
C ASP A 44 3.64 -20.68 -12.80
N THR A 45 3.34 -21.92 -12.43
CA THR A 45 3.96 -23.15 -12.92
C THR A 45 3.86 -23.37 -14.42
N ASP A 46 2.79 -22.89 -15.04
CA ASP A 46 2.58 -22.92 -16.49
C ASP A 46 3.37 -21.82 -17.24
N GLY A 47 4.09 -20.97 -16.51
CA GLY A 47 4.83 -19.84 -17.06
C GLY A 47 4.02 -18.54 -17.14
N THR A 48 2.73 -18.55 -16.78
CA THR A 48 1.87 -17.36 -16.77
C THR A 48 2.36 -16.36 -15.73
N ILE A 49 2.45 -15.08 -16.10
CA ILE A 49 2.84 -14.04 -15.16
C ILE A 49 1.60 -13.57 -14.42
N ALA A 50 1.56 -13.88 -13.12
CA ALA A 50 0.42 -13.57 -12.28
C ALA A 50 0.49 -12.14 -11.72
N TRP A 51 1.69 -11.63 -11.46
CA TRP A 51 1.90 -10.26 -10.97
C TRP A 51 3.34 -9.79 -11.22
N LEU A 52 3.54 -8.48 -11.37
CA LEU A 52 4.86 -7.86 -11.43
C LEU A 52 4.84 -6.42 -10.90
N THR A 53 6.00 -5.92 -10.46
CA THR A 53 6.15 -4.53 -9.96
C THR A 53 6.05 -3.45 -11.04
N ASN A 54 6.28 -3.83 -12.30
CA ASN A 54 6.22 -2.96 -13.49
C ASN A 54 7.10 -1.70 -13.40
N ILE A 55 8.38 -1.88 -13.10
CA ILE A 55 9.33 -0.76 -13.06
C ILE A 55 9.62 -0.23 -14.48
N SER A 56 9.86 1.07 -14.61
CA SER A 56 10.26 1.69 -15.86
C SER A 56 11.79 1.59 -16.05
N SER A 57 12.24 0.72 -16.96
CA SER A 57 13.56 0.67 -17.65
C SER A 57 14.85 0.96 -16.85
N LYS A 58 14.81 0.94 -15.52
CA LYS A 58 15.98 1.05 -14.64
C LYS A 58 16.35 -0.33 -14.15
N SER A 59 17.64 -0.64 -14.21
CA SER A 59 18.22 -1.87 -13.64
C SER A 59 17.91 -1.94 -12.14
N VAL A 60 17.47 -3.11 -11.66
CA VAL A 60 17.30 -3.40 -10.24
C VAL A 60 18.44 -4.28 -9.72
N PRO A 61 19.56 -3.69 -9.29
CA PRO A 61 20.64 -4.47 -8.70
C PRO A 61 20.28 -5.04 -7.32
N SER A 62 19.32 -4.44 -6.60
CA SER A 62 19.06 -4.85 -5.22
C SER A 62 17.61 -4.75 -4.76
N LEU A 63 17.30 -5.63 -3.82
CA LEU A 63 16.03 -5.73 -3.10
C LEU A 63 16.33 -5.61 -1.61
N ASN A 64 15.56 -4.78 -0.92
CA ASN A 64 15.69 -4.55 0.52
C ASN A 64 14.35 -4.75 1.21
N LEU A 65 14.29 -5.64 2.21
CA LEU A 65 13.13 -5.79 3.08
C LEU A 65 13.47 -5.19 4.45
N THR A 66 12.82 -4.07 4.78
CA THR A 66 13.08 -3.38 6.04
C THR A 66 12.45 -4.11 7.23
N ASN A 67 12.92 -3.81 8.43
CA ASN A 67 12.31 -4.26 9.68
C ASN A 67 10.83 -3.85 9.82
N MET A 68 10.41 -2.77 9.15
CA MET A 68 9.03 -2.29 9.10
C MET A 68 8.19 -3.00 8.03
N LYS A 69 8.72 -4.08 7.43
CA LYS A 69 8.07 -4.86 6.36
C LYS A 69 7.83 -4.06 5.07
N ASN A 70 8.59 -2.99 4.84
CA ASN A 70 8.60 -2.34 3.53
C ASN A 70 9.56 -3.10 2.61
N LEU A 71 9.04 -3.65 1.52
CA LEU A 71 9.83 -4.25 0.45
C LEU A 71 10.16 -3.17 -0.58
N MET A 72 11.45 -2.96 -0.84
CA MET A 72 11.95 -1.89 -1.70
C MET A 72 12.81 -2.48 -2.82
N LEU A 73 12.66 -1.94 -4.03
CA LEU A 73 13.58 -2.15 -5.15
C LEU A 73 14.42 -0.90 -5.32
N LEU A 74 15.73 -1.08 -5.40
CA LEU A 74 16.68 0.02 -5.49
C LEU A 74 17.45 -0.04 -6.81
N ASP A 75 17.73 1.13 -7.39
CA ASP A 75 18.61 1.25 -8.55
C ASP A 75 20.10 1.23 -8.17
N GLU A 76 20.98 1.40 -9.16
CA GLU A 76 22.45 1.38 -9.00
C GLU A 76 22.99 2.46 -8.06
N ASN A 77 22.22 3.53 -7.84
CA ASN A 77 22.57 4.61 -6.91
C ASN A 77 21.96 4.41 -5.51
N ASN A 78 21.42 3.22 -5.23
CA ASN A 78 20.60 2.92 -4.06
C ASN A 78 19.33 3.79 -3.95
N ALA A 79 18.89 4.42 -5.03
CA ALA A 79 17.65 5.18 -5.02
C ALA A 79 16.46 4.23 -5.09
N THR A 80 15.42 4.51 -4.30
CA THR A 80 14.20 3.70 -4.31
C THR A 80 13.41 3.96 -5.58
N ILE A 81 13.22 2.92 -6.39
CA ILE A 81 12.47 2.99 -7.65
C ILE A 81 11.10 2.33 -7.54
N TRP A 82 10.91 1.50 -6.52
CA TRP A 82 9.63 0.90 -6.17
C TRP A 82 9.63 0.52 -4.70
N GLN A 83 8.49 0.65 -4.02
CA GLN A 83 8.32 0.15 -2.67
C GLN A 83 6.89 -0.32 -2.41
N SER A 84 6.74 -1.34 -1.57
CA SER A 84 5.44 -1.92 -1.23
C SER A 84 4.48 -0.95 -0.54
N PHE A 85 5.02 0.02 0.20
CA PHE A 85 4.21 0.98 0.95
C PHE A 85 3.40 1.91 0.05
N ASP A 86 3.83 2.11 -1.21
CA ASP A 86 3.11 2.92 -2.19
C ASP A 86 1.94 2.17 -2.84
N HIS A 87 1.79 0.87 -2.53
CA HIS A 87 0.75 -0.01 -3.05
C HIS A 87 -0.08 -0.65 -1.94
N PRO A 88 -0.75 0.15 -1.08
CA PRO A 88 -1.61 -0.38 -0.05
C PRO A 88 -2.80 -1.13 -0.68
N THR A 89 -3.15 -2.30 -0.12
CA THR A 89 -4.25 -3.13 -0.63
C THR A 89 -5.40 -3.21 0.38
N THR A 90 -5.15 -3.80 1.55
CA THR A 90 -6.21 -4.08 2.54
C THR A 90 -5.94 -3.48 3.92
N THR A 91 -4.68 -3.20 4.25
CA THR A 91 -4.24 -2.78 5.58
C THR A 91 -3.27 -1.60 5.47
N LEU A 92 -3.43 -0.62 6.36
CA LEU A 92 -2.44 0.43 6.57
C LEU A 92 -1.55 0.04 7.75
N VAL A 93 -0.24 -0.14 7.50
CA VAL A 93 0.72 -0.51 8.55
C VAL A 93 1.20 0.73 9.29
N VAL A 94 1.64 0.59 10.55
CA VAL A 94 2.35 1.65 11.28
C VAL A 94 3.49 2.17 10.41
N VAL A 95 3.66 3.49 10.37
CA VAL A 95 4.57 4.26 9.48
C VAL A 95 4.26 4.27 7.98
N GLN A 96 3.30 3.50 7.48
CA GLN A 96 2.87 3.60 6.09
C GLN A 96 2.01 4.85 5.89
N LYS A 97 2.29 5.62 4.84
CA LYS A 97 1.46 6.76 4.42
C LYS A 97 0.37 6.27 3.48
N LEU A 98 -0.87 6.65 3.75
CA LEU A 98 -1.94 6.58 2.75
C LEU A 98 -2.05 7.98 2.13
N MET A 99 -1.66 8.11 0.87
CA MET A 99 -1.66 9.40 0.16
C MET A 99 -3.07 9.79 -0.27
N ALA A 100 -3.34 11.09 -0.37
CA ALA A 100 -4.59 11.57 -0.94
C ALA A 100 -4.77 11.02 -2.37
N GLY A 101 -5.97 10.52 -2.67
CA GLY A 101 -6.29 9.78 -3.89
C GLY A 101 -6.13 8.26 -3.76
N GLN A 102 -5.53 7.76 -2.68
CA GLN A 102 -5.43 6.32 -2.42
C GLN A 102 -6.57 5.79 -1.56
N ASN A 103 -6.82 4.50 -1.72
CA ASN A 103 -7.92 3.78 -1.09
C ASN A 103 -7.43 2.44 -0.49
N LEU A 104 -8.07 2.01 0.60
CA LEU A 104 -7.97 0.65 1.12
C LEU A 104 -9.29 -0.06 0.89
N THR A 105 -9.24 -1.29 0.40
CA THR A 105 -10.45 -2.09 0.21
C THR A 105 -10.34 -3.36 1.04
N SER A 106 -11.40 -3.73 1.76
CA SER A 106 -11.47 -5.03 2.43
C SER A 106 -11.32 -6.18 1.43
N GLU A 107 -10.87 -7.36 1.87
CA GLU A 107 -10.65 -8.52 1.00
C GLU A 107 -11.85 -8.87 0.11
N GLU A 108 -13.07 -8.80 0.65
CA GLU A 108 -14.32 -9.09 -0.07
C GLU A 108 -14.86 -7.90 -0.90
N GLY A 109 -14.19 -6.74 -0.89
CA GLY A 109 -14.63 -5.55 -1.64
C GLY A 109 -15.76 -4.74 -0.99
N LEU A 110 -16.34 -5.24 0.10
CA LEU A 110 -17.52 -4.66 0.75
C LEU A 110 -17.25 -3.33 1.45
N PHE A 111 -16.05 -3.13 1.99
CA PHE A 111 -15.70 -1.90 2.69
C PHE A 111 -14.55 -1.19 2.00
N LEU A 112 -14.66 0.14 1.90
CA LEU A 112 -13.71 1.01 1.24
C LEU A 112 -13.36 2.16 2.17
N LEU A 113 -12.08 2.34 2.49
CA LEU A 113 -11.57 3.55 3.11
C LEU A 113 -10.89 4.39 2.02
N SER A 114 -11.29 5.64 1.85
CA SER A 114 -10.78 6.54 0.82
C SER A 114 -10.27 7.82 1.45
N LEU A 115 -9.04 8.19 1.10
CA LEU A 115 -8.48 9.49 1.46
C LEU A 115 -8.52 10.42 0.25
N THR A 116 -9.09 11.60 0.42
CA THR A 116 -9.05 12.69 -0.55
C THR A 116 -8.34 13.90 0.06
N HIS A 117 -8.08 14.92 -0.75
CA HIS A 117 -7.58 16.20 -0.22
C HIS A 117 -8.58 16.89 0.72
N GLU A 118 -9.86 16.50 0.68
CA GLU A 118 -10.92 17.03 1.55
C GLU A 118 -11.07 16.24 2.84
N GLY A 119 -10.47 15.03 2.94
CA GLY A 119 -10.46 14.25 4.17
C GLY A 119 -10.66 12.76 3.94
N LEU A 120 -11.06 12.07 5.01
CA LEU A 120 -11.13 10.61 5.08
C LEU A 120 -12.59 10.15 5.09
N SER A 121 -12.95 9.27 4.16
CA SER A 121 -14.31 8.71 4.08
C SER A 121 -14.26 7.19 4.07
N ALA A 122 -15.19 6.55 4.78
CA ALA A 122 -15.37 5.11 4.78
C ALA A 122 -16.76 4.77 4.24
N TYR A 123 -16.78 3.85 3.28
CA TYR A 123 -17.95 3.43 2.54
C TYR A 123 -18.22 1.94 2.72
N ILE A 124 -19.51 1.60 2.67
CA ILE A 124 -19.97 0.24 2.41
C ILE A 124 -20.39 0.17 0.94
N ASN A 125 -19.72 -0.67 0.17
CA ASN A 125 -20.01 -0.97 -1.22
C ASN A 125 -21.11 -2.05 -1.31
N TYR A 126 -22.36 -1.68 -1.06
CA TYR A 126 -23.51 -2.57 -1.19
C TYR A 126 -24.60 -1.94 -2.06
N ASN A 127 -24.80 -2.48 -3.27
CA ASN A 127 -25.64 -1.94 -4.35
C ASN A 127 -25.23 -0.54 -4.84
N ALA A 128 -25.30 0.47 -3.98
CA ALA A 128 -24.78 1.81 -4.17
C ALA A 128 -23.83 2.14 -3.01
N PRO A 129 -22.64 2.72 -3.25
CA PRO A 129 -21.72 3.07 -2.17
C PRO A 129 -22.37 4.02 -1.15
N GLN A 130 -22.42 3.61 0.12
CA GLN A 130 -22.95 4.41 1.22
C GLN A 130 -21.82 4.85 2.15
N CYS A 131 -21.62 6.16 2.33
CA CYS A 131 -20.68 6.68 3.34
C CYS A 131 -21.30 6.45 4.72
N TYR A 132 -20.59 5.76 5.60
CA TYR A 132 -21.00 5.57 7.00
C TYR A 132 -20.11 6.34 7.99
N PHE A 133 -18.94 6.81 7.52
CA PHE A 133 -18.07 7.72 8.24
C PHE A 133 -17.44 8.67 7.22
N CYS A 134 -17.63 9.98 7.40
CA CYS A 134 -16.98 10.96 6.57
C CYS A 134 -16.38 12.04 7.49
N TYR A 135 -15.07 12.24 7.40
CA TYR A 135 -14.33 13.25 8.14
C TYR A 135 -13.73 14.23 7.15
N ASN A 136 -14.14 15.50 7.26
CA ASN A 136 -13.66 16.56 6.38
C ASN A 136 -12.58 17.37 7.11
N THR A 137 -11.43 17.54 6.47
CA THR A 137 -10.37 18.42 6.95
C THR A 137 -10.67 19.84 6.50
N SER A 138 -11.07 20.71 7.43
CA SER A 138 -11.39 22.09 7.09
C SER A 138 -10.13 22.90 6.75
N TYR A 139 -10.26 23.76 5.73
CA TYR A 139 -9.30 24.77 5.23
C TYR A 139 -7.99 24.28 4.61
N CYS A 140 -7.35 23.22 5.12
CA CYS A 140 -6.09 22.71 4.59
C CYS A 140 -6.29 21.43 3.77
N LYS A 141 -5.60 21.32 2.63
CA LYS A 141 -5.64 20.11 1.79
C LYS A 141 -4.82 19.01 2.43
N THR A 142 -5.46 17.88 2.71
CA THR A 142 -4.74 16.70 3.21
C THR A 142 -3.82 16.16 2.12
N GLY A 143 -2.54 15.98 2.43
CA GLY A 143 -1.56 15.29 1.59
C GLY A 143 -1.57 13.79 1.82
N TYR A 144 -1.50 13.37 3.08
CA TYR A 144 -1.53 11.96 3.47
C TYR A 144 -2.03 11.77 4.91
N VAL A 145 -2.41 10.53 5.24
CA VAL A 145 -2.59 10.11 6.64
C VAL A 145 -1.60 9.03 7.00
N GLN A 146 -1.28 8.96 8.29
CA GLN A 146 -0.38 7.95 8.82
C GLN A 146 -0.88 7.50 10.19
N PHE A 147 -0.83 6.19 10.42
CA PHE A 147 -1.11 5.68 11.75
C PHE A 147 0.13 5.83 12.63
N GLN A 148 0.01 6.70 13.64
CA GLN A 148 1.08 7.02 14.58
C GLN A 148 0.51 7.22 15.98
N ASN A 149 1.25 6.87 17.02
CA ASN A 149 0.85 7.11 18.42
C ASN A 149 -0.57 6.65 18.75
N GLN A 150 -0.99 5.51 18.17
CA GLN A 150 -2.33 4.92 18.37
C GLN A 150 -3.50 5.72 17.76
N SER A 151 -3.23 6.69 16.89
CA SER A 151 -4.25 7.44 16.15
C SER A 151 -3.89 7.58 14.68
N ILE A 152 -4.89 7.91 13.85
CA ILE A 152 -4.65 8.40 12.49
C ILE A 152 -4.37 9.90 12.59
N SER A 153 -3.22 10.30 12.07
CA SER A 153 -2.82 11.70 11.95
C SER A 153 -2.90 12.15 10.50
N PHE A 154 -3.36 13.38 10.28
CA PHE A 154 -3.49 14.01 8.97
C PHE A 154 -2.32 14.98 8.77
N PHE A 155 -1.73 14.95 7.58
CA PHE A 155 -0.61 15.79 7.18
C PHE A 155 -0.96 16.55 5.90
N GLU A 156 -0.48 17.77 5.78
CA GLU A 156 -0.79 18.63 4.64
C GLU A 156 0.06 18.25 3.41
N VAL A 157 -0.30 18.78 2.24
CA VAL A 157 0.45 18.53 0.99
C VAL A 157 1.92 18.97 1.11
N ASP A 158 2.18 20.04 1.86
CA ASP A 158 3.52 20.60 2.03
C ASP A 158 4.35 19.86 3.10
N ASP A 159 3.72 18.96 3.87
CA ASP A 159 4.37 18.15 4.90
C ASP A 159 4.98 16.85 4.35
N ASP A 160 5.01 16.64 3.03
CA ASP A 160 5.66 15.46 2.45
C ASP A 160 7.13 15.74 2.11
N PRO A 161 8.10 15.29 2.93
CA PRO A 161 9.52 15.49 2.68
C PRO A 161 10.04 14.79 1.42
N SER A 162 9.24 13.92 0.78
CA SER A 162 9.59 13.29 -0.49
C SER A 162 9.34 14.18 -1.71
N LEU A 163 8.47 15.18 -1.57
CA LEU A 163 8.27 16.25 -2.54
C LEU A 163 9.25 17.37 -2.17
N GLY A 164 10.38 17.46 -2.88
CA GLY A 164 11.38 18.50 -2.62
C GLY A 164 10.80 19.92 -2.62
N PRO A 165 11.55 20.93 -2.13
CA PRO A 165 11.07 22.31 -2.05
C PRO A 165 10.61 22.78 -3.44
N LYS A 166 9.35 23.23 -3.52
CA LYS A 166 8.84 23.87 -4.73
C LYS A 166 9.45 25.28 -4.81
N GLY A 167 10.26 25.50 -5.83
CA GLY A 167 10.85 26.79 -6.16
C GLY A 167 9.84 27.82 -6.66
#